data_AF-A0A9P1I4N8-F1
#
_entry.id   AF-A0A9P1I4N8-F1
#
_cell.length_a   1.000
_cell.length_b   1.000
_cell.length_c   1.000
_cell.angle_alpha   90.00
_cell.angle_beta   90.00
_cell.angle_gamma   90.00
#
_symmetry.space_group_name_H-M   'P 1'
#
loop_
_entity.id
_entity.type
_entity.pdbx_description
1 polymer ?
#
loop_
_entity_poly.entity_id
_entity_poly.type
_entity_poly.pdbx_seq_one_letter_code
_entity_poly.pdbx_strand_id
1 'polypeptide(L)'
;MSLECPTEAPYYFKFVLHTLGLISIPINSLGCYLVIFHSAKHTNYKYCLLYLQIVTFIVEIYMSWIAPGYYFFPMIGGYITNSFVAQFVSGHFSVVFYFFFFAFEMPALVVCFQTRHDYVAELKREMKLSKYLTQFMVHSCHLFPFAVSTLLFFSELPYEKQYEIIAREYPKCLHVLKIQGFALYDYKENVYFLSVGILVFLALLIYGGYMIFLSIYTNKKKKKNK
;
A
#
# COMPACT_ATOMS: atom_id res chain seq x y z
N MET A 1 -21.33 24.93 -5.87
CA MET A 1 -20.04 25.41 -6.41
C MET A 1 -19.38 24.22 -7.10
N SER A 2 -19.58 24.07 -8.41
CA SER A 2 -19.05 22.93 -9.17
C SER A 2 -17.58 23.18 -9.47
N LEU A 3 -16.70 22.48 -8.74
CA LEU A 3 -15.24 22.52 -8.92
C LEU A 3 -14.91 22.02 -10.33
N GLU A 4 -14.13 22.79 -11.09
CA GLU A 4 -13.52 22.32 -12.33
C GLU A 4 -12.35 21.40 -11.98
N CYS A 5 -12.22 20.28 -12.71
CA CYS A 5 -11.05 19.43 -12.56
C CYS A 5 -9.83 20.17 -13.10
N PRO A 6 -8.69 20.13 -12.39
CA PRO A 6 -7.47 20.73 -12.90
C PRO A 6 -6.94 19.92 -14.08
N THR A 7 -6.47 20.61 -15.11
CA THR A 7 -5.86 20.00 -16.31
C THR A 7 -4.50 19.39 -16.00
N GLU A 8 -3.81 19.92 -14.99
CA GLU A 8 -2.49 19.49 -14.55
C GLU A 8 -2.41 19.52 -13.02
N ALA A 9 -1.57 18.65 -12.46
CA ALA A 9 -1.30 18.62 -11.04
C ALA A 9 -0.56 19.93 -10.68
N PRO A 10 -0.81 20.52 -9.50
CA PRO A 10 -0.10 21.71 -9.06
C PRO A 10 1.42 21.50 -9.13
N TYR A 11 2.18 22.52 -9.54
CA TYR A 11 3.64 22.38 -9.75
C TYR A 11 4.38 21.83 -8.51
N TYR A 12 3.90 22.18 -7.30
CA TYR A 12 4.47 21.73 -6.05
C TYR A 12 4.21 20.25 -5.76
N PHE A 13 3.20 19.63 -6.37
CA PHE A 13 2.82 18.24 -6.12
C PHE A 13 3.96 17.27 -6.43
N LYS A 14 4.49 17.35 -7.66
CA LYS A 14 5.65 16.55 -8.08
C LYS A 14 6.88 16.88 -7.24
N PHE A 15 7.13 18.18 -6.99
CA PHE A 15 8.27 18.61 -6.18
C PHE A 15 8.26 17.99 -4.78
N VAL A 16 7.10 17.99 -4.12
CA VAL A 16 6.93 17.39 -2.79
C VAL A 16 7.14 15.88 -2.85
N LEU A 17 6.51 15.17 -3.80
CA LEU A 17 6.69 13.72 -3.94
C LEU A 17 8.15 13.34 -4.21
N HIS A 18 8.82 13.99 -5.14
CA HIS A 18 10.24 13.74 -5.42
C HIS A 18 11.13 14.06 -4.20
N THR A 19 10.81 15.10 -3.44
CA THR A 19 11.56 15.44 -2.21
C THR A 19 11.35 14.39 -1.13
N LEU A 20 10.12 13.90 -0.94
CA LEU A 20 9.83 12.80 -0.03
C LEU A 20 10.62 11.56 -0.43
N GLY A 21 10.56 11.16 -1.70
CA GLY A 21 11.35 10.07 -2.25
C GLY A 21 12.86 10.25 -2.07
N LEU A 22 13.37 11.46 -2.30
CA LEU A 22 14.79 11.79 -2.14
C LEU A 22 15.28 11.60 -0.70
N ILE A 23 14.40 11.80 0.30
CA ILE A 23 14.71 11.60 1.72
C ILE A 23 14.48 10.13 2.13
N SER A 24 13.36 9.53 1.71
CA SER A 24 12.96 8.19 2.14
C SER A 24 13.84 7.09 1.54
N ILE A 25 14.26 7.21 0.28
CA ILE A 25 15.08 6.22 -0.41
C ILE A 25 16.44 6.02 0.30
N PRO A 26 17.23 7.06 0.62
CA PRO A 26 18.44 6.90 1.41
C PRO A 26 18.21 6.32 2.80
N ILE A 27 17.12 6.70 3.47
CA ILE A 27 16.79 6.16 4.81
C ILE A 27 16.52 4.66 4.72
N ASN A 28 15.68 4.22 3.77
CA ASN A 28 15.39 2.80 3.58
C ASN A 28 16.64 2.02 3.12
N SER A 29 17.49 2.64 2.29
CA SER A 29 18.78 2.07 1.87
C SER A 29 19.75 1.90 3.05
N LEU A 30 19.84 2.90 3.92
CA LEU A 30 20.62 2.85 5.15
C LEU A 30 20.05 1.78 6.11
N GLY A 31 18.72 1.67 6.21
CA GLY A 31 18.04 0.61 6.94
C GLY A 31 18.45 -0.78 6.45
N CYS A 32 18.37 -1.02 5.14
CA CYS A 32 18.87 -2.24 4.51
C CYS A 32 20.35 -2.48 4.84
N TYR A 33 21.21 -1.48 4.67
CA TYR A 33 22.64 -1.59 4.96
C TYR A 33 22.92 -1.98 6.42
N LEU A 34 22.29 -1.29 7.38
CA LEU A 34 22.46 -1.57 8.80
C LEU A 34 21.96 -2.98 9.16
N VAL A 35 20.81 -3.38 8.63
CA VAL A 35 20.27 -4.72 8.86
C VAL A 35 21.18 -5.80 8.28
N ILE A 36 21.70 -5.62 7.06
CA ILE A 36 22.57 -6.59 6.38
C ILE A 36 23.93 -6.70 7.08
N PHE A 37 24.61 -5.58 7.36
CA PHE A 37 26.02 -5.57 7.76
C PHE A 37 26.25 -5.37 9.26
N HIS A 38 25.36 -4.68 9.98
CA HIS A 38 25.58 -4.29 11.37
C HIS A 38 24.67 -5.00 12.39
N SER A 39 23.61 -5.68 11.95
CA SER A 39 22.78 -6.49 12.85
C SER A 39 23.52 -7.77 13.29
N ALA A 40 23.39 -8.12 14.58
CA ALA A 40 23.90 -9.37 15.15
C ALA A 40 23.46 -10.61 14.34
N LYS A 41 24.33 -11.63 14.29
CA LYS A 41 24.15 -12.85 13.49
C LYS A 41 22.92 -13.67 13.95
N HIS A 42 22.06 -14.03 13.00
CA HIS A 42 20.98 -15.03 13.07
C HIS A 42 19.81 -14.77 14.03
N THR A 43 19.06 -13.69 13.83
CA THR A 43 17.71 -13.58 14.40
C THR A 43 16.66 -13.50 13.29
N ASN A 44 15.53 -14.20 13.45
CA ASN A 44 14.35 -14.03 12.57
C ASN A 44 13.92 -12.57 12.47
N TYR A 45 14.24 -11.77 13.49
CA TYR A 45 13.99 -10.34 13.56
C TYR A 45 14.71 -9.55 12.45
N LYS A 46 15.96 -9.94 12.10
CA LYS A 46 16.73 -9.35 11.00
C LYS A 46 16.02 -9.51 9.66
N TYR A 47 15.52 -10.72 9.37
CA TYR A 47 14.85 -11.01 8.10
C TYR A 47 13.57 -10.20 7.94
N CYS A 48 12.80 -10.05 9.02
CA CYS A 48 11.61 -9.22 8.92
C CYS A 48 11.94 -7.74 8.69
N LEU A 49 12.90 -7.19 9.44
CA LEU A 49 13.30 -5.80 9.23
C LEU A 49 13.80 -5.57 7.81
N LEU A 50 14.60 -6.49 7.27
CA LEU A 50 15.06 -6.40 5.89
C LEU A 50 13.89 -6.45 4.89
N TYR A 51 12.93 -7.35 5.10
CA TYR A 51 11.74 -7.46 4.26
C TYR A 51 10.93 -6.16 4.24
N LEU A 52 10.67 -5.57 5.42
CA LEU A 52 9.99 -4.28 5.53
C LEU A 52 10.73 -3.16 4.81
N GLN A 53 12.06 -3.07 4.96
CA GLN A 53 12.87 -2.03 4.32
C GLN A 53 12.91 -2.18 2.79
N ILE A 54 12.96 -3.41 2.27
CA ILE A 54 12.93 -3.65 0.81
C ILE A 54 11.57 -3.27 0.22
N VAL A 55 10.47 -3.68 0.85
CA VAL A 55 9.12 -3.38 0.34
C VAL A 55 8.88 -1.87 0.34
N THR A 56 9.15 -1.20 1.46
CA THR A 56 9.00 0.26 1.58
C THR A 56 9.89 1.01 0.59
N PHE A 57 11.12 0.56 0.37
CA PHE A 57 12.01 1.11 -0.66
C PHE A 57 11.41 1.02 -2.06
N ILE A 58 10.83 -0.13 -2.43
CA ILE A 58 10.19 -0.33 -3.74
C ILE A 58 8.99 0.60 -3.90
N VAL A 59 8.12 0.66 -2.89
CA VAL A 59 6.93 1.53 -2.88
C VAL A 59 7.31 3.00 -3.03
N GLU A 60 8.31 3.46 -2.27
CA GLU A 60 8.81 4.84 -2.29
C GLU A 60 9.37 5.23 -3.66
N ILE A 61 10.19 4.37 -4.28
CA ILE A 61 10.69 4.59 -5.64
C ILE A 61 9.52 4.66 -6.62
N TYR A 62 8.58 3.73 -6.52
CA TYR A 62 7.47 3.64 -7.45
C TYR A 62 6.58 4.89 -7.39
N MET A 63 6.18 5.27 -6.19
CA MET A 63 5.25 6.39 -5.94
C MET A 63 5.89 7.75 -6.13
N SER A 64 7.17 7.90 -5.79
CA SER A 64 7.83 9.20 -5.82
C SER A 64 8.50 9.48 -7.16
N TRP A 65 8.99 8.47 -7.89
CA TRP A 65 9.81 8.68 -9.10
C TRP A 65 9.24 8.02 -10.35
N ILE A 66 8.78 6.77 -10.26
CA ILE A 66 8.32 6.03 -11.45
C ILE A 66 6.95 6.54 -11.89
N ALA A 67 5.92 6.33 -11.08
CA ALA A 67 4.54 6.64 -11.43
C ALA A 67 3.80 7.41 -10.32
N PRO A 68 4.22 8.66 -10.03
CA PRO A 68 3.49 9.53 -9.12
C PRO A 68 2.08 9.80 -9.64
N GLY A 69 1.08 9.26 -8.94
CA GLY A 69 -0.35 9.40 -9.27
C GLY A 69 -0.96 10.67 -8.67
N TYR A 70 -1.71 11.41 -9.46
CA TYR A 70 -2.53 12.53 -8.99
C TYR A 70 -4.00 12.15 -9.05
N TYR A 71 -4.66 12.20 -7.89
CA TYR A 71 -6.05 11.77 -7.73
C TYR A 71 -6.98 12.97 -7.69
N PHE A 72 -8.11 12.85 -8.36
CA PHE A 72 -9.21 13.80 -8.26
C PHE A 72 -10.07 13.45 -7.04
N PHE A 73 -10.70 14.43 -6.41
CA PHE A 73 -11.71 14.21 -5.38
C PHE A 73 -12.90 15.12 -5.67
N PRO A 74 -14.16 14.62 -5.61
CA PRO A 74 -14.60 13.30 -5.15
C PRO A 74 -14.62 12.19 -6.22
N MET A 75 -14.24 12.51 -7.47
CA MET A 75 -14.15 11.53 -8.56
C MET A 75 -13.11 10.46 -8.20
N ILE A 76 -13.49 9.18 -8.20
CA ILE A 76 -12.54 8.08 -7.94
C ILE A 76 -11.74 7.79 -9.21
N GLY A 77 -10.86 8.72 -9.54
CA GLY A 77 -10.04 8.68 -10.73
C GLY A 77 -8.82 9.57 -10.57
N GLY A 78 -7.89 9.40 -11.48
CA GLY A 78 -6.61 10.10 -11.42
C GLY A 78 -5.76 9.76 -12.62
N TYR A 79 -4.57 10.31 -12.67
CA TYR A 79 -3.63 10.02 -13.75
C TYR A 79 -2.19 10.00 -13.26
N ILE A 80 -1.34 9.33 -14.03
CA ILE A 80 0.10 9.29 -13.80
C ILE A 80 0.69 10.64 -14.22
N THR A 81 1.30 11.36 -13.29
CA THR A 81 1.85 12.68 -13.57
C THR A 81 3.19 12.63 -14.32
N ASN A 82 3.88 11.49 -14.31
CA ASN A 82 5.10 11.27 -15.08
C ASN A 82 4.76 10.93 -16.55
N SER A 83 4.84 11.93 -17.42
CA SER A 83 4.50 11.82 -18.84
C SER A 83 5.35 10.79 -19.60
N PHE A 84 6.61 10.56 -19.19
CA PHE A 84 7.45 9.55 -19.82
C PHE A 84 6.91 8.14 -19.56
N VAL A 85 6.57 7.84 -18.31
CA VAL A 85 6.02 6.52 -17.93
C VAL A 85 4.62 6.32 -18.50
N ALA A 86 3.80 7.37 -18.56
CA ALA A 86 2.45 7.32 -19.12
C ALA A 86 2.42 6.96 -20.62
N GLN A 87 3.55 7.03 -21.33
CA GLN A 87 3.68 6.55 -22.72
C GLN A 87 3.76 5.03 -22.84
N PHE A 88 4.25 4.35 -21.81
CA PHE A 88 4.50 2.91 -21.85
C PHE A 88 3.53 2.12 -20.97
N VAL A 89 2.95 2.74 -19.94
CA VAL A 89 2.09 2.09 -18.95
C VAL A 89 0.77 2.85 -18.84
N SER A 90 -0.35 2.14 -18.97
CA SER A 90 -1.67 2.76 -18.78
C SER A 90 -1.86 3.20 -17.33
N GLY A 91 -2.74 4.17 -17.11
CA GLY A 91 -3.13 4.61 -15.77
C GLY A 91 -3.60 3.44 -14.91
N HIS A 92 -4.45 2.59 -15.50
CA HIS A 92 -4.98 1.41 -14.85
C HIS A 92 -3.89 0.44 -14.40
N PHE A 93 -3.00 0.03 -15.30
CA PHE A 93 -1.89 -0.87 -14.96
C PHE A 93 -0.98 -0.27 -13.89
N SER A 94 -0.72 1.03 -13.95
CA SER A 94 0.11 1.69 -12.95
C SER A 94 -0.51 1.66 -11.56
N VAL A 95 -1.82 1.85 -11.45
CA VAL A 95 -2.58 1.75 -10.19
C VAL A 95 -2.60 0.30 -9.68
N VAL A 96 -2.73 -0.70 -10.57
CA VAL A 96 -2.63 -2.12 -10.20
C VAL A 96 -1.26 -2.46 -9.60
N PHE A 97 -0.17 -2.04 -10.26
CA PHE A 97 1.19 -2.26 -9.75
C PHE A 97 1.43 -1.53 -8.43
N TYR A 98 0.94 -0.30 -8.30
CA TYR A 98 1.02 0.45 -7.05
C TYR A 98 0.38 -0.33 -5.89
N PHE A 99 -0.89 -0.72 -6.05
CA PHE A 99 -1.62 -1.45 -5.00
C PHE A 99 -0.96 -2.79 -4.69
N PHE A 100 -0.39 -3.48 -5.68
CA PHE A 100 0.37 -4.70 -5.47
C PHE A 100 1.57 -4.48 -4.54
N PHE A 101 2.44 -3.51 -4.85
CA PHE A 101 3.62 -3.23 -4.02
C PHE A 101 3.23 -2.68 -2.65
N PHE A 102 2.30 -1.74 -2.60
CA PHE A 102 1.84 -1.12 -1.36
C PHE A 102 1.20 -2.15 -0.42
N ALA A 103 0.41 -3.08 -0.95
CA ALA A 103 -0.20 -4.13 -0.15
C ALA A 103 0.82 -5.06 0.52
N PHE A 104 2.04 -5.21 -0.01
CA PHE A 104 3.10 -6.01 0.63
C PHE A 104 3.65 -5.39 1.92
N GLU A 105 3.39 -4.10 2.18
CA GLU A 105 3.77 -3.49 3.46
C GLU A 105 3.04 -4.16 4.63
N MET A 106 1.79 -4.57 4.43
CA MET A 106 1.01 -5.26 5.46
C MET A 106 1.60 -6.62 5.87
N PRO A 107 1.88 -7.56 4.96
CA PRO A 107 2.60 -8.79 5.27
C PRO A 107 3.95 -8.55 5.96
N ALA A 108 4.72 -7.57 5.50
CA ALA A 108 6.00 -7.23 6.12
C ALA A 108 5.83 -6.79 7.58
N LEU A 109 4.85 -5.91 7.85
CA LEU A 109 4.51 -5.49 9.21
C LEU A 109 4.04 -6.66 10.07
N VAL A 110 3.12 -7.50 9.58
CA VAL A 110 2.60 -8.66 10.32
C VAL A 110 3.73 -9.60 10.76
N VAL A 111 4.66 -9.93 9.86
CA VAL A 111 5.83 -10.76 10.21
C VAL A 111 6.68 -10.09 11.29
N CYS A 112 6.78 -8.76 11.29
CA CYS A 112 7.66 -8.02 12.21
C CYS A 112 7.05 -7.94 13.60
N PHE A 113 5.75 -7.67 13.69
CA PHE A 113 5.01 -7.71 14.93
C PHE A 113 5.01 -9.11 15.54
N GLN A 114 4.81 -10.15 14.73
CA GLN A 114 4.87 -11.52 15.19
C GLN A 114 6.25 -11.90 15.71
N THR A 115 7.30 -11.61 14.94
CA THR A 115 8.67 -11.95 15.32
C THR A 115 9.10 -11.22 16.60
N ARG A 116 8.70 -9.95 16.74
CA ARG A 116 8.92 -9.17 17.96
C ARG A 116 8.20 -9.79 19.15
N HIS A 117 6.94 -10.17 18.98
CA HIS A 117 6.15 -10.82 20.02
C HIS A 117 6.82 -12.12 20.48
N ASP A 118 7.21 -12.98 19.55
CA ASP A 118 7.82 -14.27 19.87
C ASP A 118 9.17 -14.12 20.57
N TYR A 119 9.97 -13.13 20.19
CA TYR A 119 11.23 -12.80 20.86
C TYR A 119 11.01 -12.35 22.31
N VAL A 120 10.03 -11.48 22.55
CA VAL A 120 9.71 -10.98 23.90
C VAL A 120 9.09 -12.08 24.76
N ALA A 121 8.21 -12.91 24.21
CA ALA A 121 7.62 -14.03 24.92
C ALA A 121 8.71 -15.03 25.37
N GLU A 122 9.71 -15.28 24.53
CA GLU A 122 10.87 -16.11 24.89
C GLU A 122 11.71 -15.49 26.00
N LEU A 123 12.00 -14.18 25.91
CA LEU A 123 12.75 -13.45 26.93
C LEU A 123 12.03 -13.45 28.29
N LYS A 124 10.70 -13.31 28.29
CA LYS A 124 9.86 -13.30 29.51
C LYS A 124 9.48 -14.70 30.02
N ARG A 125 9.79 -15.76 29.26
CA ARG A 125 9.30 -17.14 29.45
C ARG A 125 7.76 -17.20 29.54
N GLU A 126 7.10 -16.45 28.68
CA GLU A 126 5.63 -16.42 28.53
C GLU A 126 5.18 -17.35 27.38
N MET A 127 3.90 -17.72 27.36
CA MET A 127 3.38 -18.55 26.28
C MET A 127 3.40 -17.80 24.95
N LYS A 128 3.96 -18.45 23.92
CA LYS A 128 3.85 -18.00 22.52
C LYS A 128 2.44 -18.29 22.00
N LEU A 129 2.03 -17.55 20.98
CA LEU A 129 0.79 -17.86 20.26
C LEU A 129 0.87 -19.25 19.62
N SER A 130 -0.30 -19.86 19.36
CA SER A 130 -0.35 -21.13 18.65
C SER A 130 0.34 -21.01 17.28
N LYS A 131 1.26 -21.94 16.98
CA LYS A 131 1.99 -21.96 15.71
C LYS A 131 1.04 -21.97 14.50
N TYR A 132 -0.06 -22.71 14.61
CA TYR A 132 -1.08 -22.78 13.55
C TYR A 132 -1.74 -21.43 13.29
N LEU A 133 -2.11 -20.71 14.35
CA LEU A 133 -2.70 -19.38 14.22
C LEU A 133 -1.71 -18.40 13.60
N THR A 134 -0.48 -18.36 14.11
CA THR A 134 0.57 -17.49 13.57
C THR A 134 0.83 -17.77 12.09
N GLN A 135 1.01 -19.04 11.72
CA GLN A 135 1.24 -19.40 10.32
C GLN A 135 0.05 -19.03 9.45
N PHE A 136 -1.19 -19.30 9.89
CA PHE A 136 -2.38 -18.89 9.16
C PHE A 136 -2.44 -17.38 8.91
N MET A 137 -2.17 -16.57 9.95
CA MET A 137 -2.18 -15.11 9.83
C MET A 137 -1.11 -14.60 8.86
N VAL A 138 0.10 -15.15 8.93
CA VAL A 138 1.19 -14.79 8.01
C VAL A 138 0.87 -15.19 6.57
N HIS A 139 0.48 -16.44 6.31
CA HIS A 139 0.23 -16.91 4.95
C HIS A 139 -0.98 -16.23 4.32
N SER A 140 -2.09 -16.09 5.06
CA SER A 140 -3.26 -15.37 4.55
C SER A 140 -2.93 -13.91 4.23
N CYS A 141 -2.12 -13.24 5.06
CA CYS A 141 -1.69 -11.87 4.78
C CYS A 141 -0.85 -11.80 3.50
N HIS A 142 0.05 -12.75 3.23
CA HIS A 142 0.83 -12.76 1.99
C HIS A 142 0.01 -13.00 0.73
N LEU A 143 -1.20 -13.58 0.84
CA LEU A 143 -2.13 -13.72 -0.29
C LEU A 143 -2.89 -12.42 -0.58
N PHE A 144 -2.98 -11.51 0.39
CA PHE A 144 -3.73 -10.25 0.25
C PHE A 144 -3.24 -9.36 -0.90
N PRO A 145 -1.93 -9.10 -1.11
CA PRO A 145 -1.44 -8.31 -2.24
C PRO A 145 -1.89 -8.84 -3.59
N PHE A 146 -1.87 -10.16 -3.78
CA PHE A 146 -2.32 -10.80 -5.02
C PHE A 146 -3.83 -10.71 -5.20
N ALA A 147 -4.60 -10.91 -4.12
CA ALA A 147 -6.05 -10.82 -4.17
C ALA A 147 -6.50 -9.40 -4.52
N VAL A 148 -5.96 -8.38 -3.85
CA VAL A 148 -6.34 -6.98 -4.08
C VAL A 148 -5.92 -6.49 -5.47
N SER A 149 -4.71 -6.84 -5.93
CA SER A 149 -4.25 -6.44 -7.26
C SER A 149 -5.04 -7.12 -8.37
N THR A 150 -5.44 -8.39 -8.18
CA THR A 150 -6.26 -9.12 -9.15
C THR A 150 -7.66 -8.54 -9.26
N LEU A 151 -8.31 -8.25 -8.13
CA LEU A 151 -9.62 -7.59 -8.13
C LEU A 151 -9.54 -6.20 -8.78
N LEU A 152 -8.49 -5.44 -8.47
CA LEU A 152 -8.27 -4.14 -9.06
C LEU A 152 -8.02 -4.23 -10.57
N PHE A 153 -7.29 -5.25 -11.04
CA PHE A 153 -7.09 -5.50 -12.47
C PHE A 153 -8.42 -5.75 -13.21
N PHE A 154 -9.33 -6.52 -12.61
CA PHE A 154 -10.67 -6.73 -13.19
C PHE A 154 -11.63 -5.54 -13.01
N SER A 155 -11.20 -4.47 -12.35
CA SER A 155 -12.02 -3.29 -12.09
C SER A 155 -11.93 -2.20 -13.18
N GLU A 156 -11.16 -2.42 -14.25
CA GLU A 156 -11.05 -1.47 -15.36
C GLU A 156 -12.41 -1.19 -16.00
N LEU A 157 -12.68 0.08 -16.29
CA LEU A 157 -13.87 0.50 -17.02
C LEU A 157 -13.53 0.80 -18.48
N PRO A 158 -14.36 0.38 -19.44
CA PRO A 158 -14.19 0.77 -20.83
C PRO A 158 -14.39 2.28 -20.99
N TYR A 159 -13.77 2.84 -22.03
CA TYR A 159 -13.75 4.30 -22.26
C TYR A 159 -15.16 4.91 -22.34
N GLU A 160 -16.10 4.21 -22.97
CA GLU A 160 -17.50 4.65 -23.14
C GLU A 160 -18.16 4.85 -21.77
N LYS A 161 -17.92 3.93 -20.83
CA LYS A 161 -18.45 4.03 -19.46
C LYS A 161 -17.81 5.15 -18.67
N GLN A 162 -16.49 5.35 -18.84
CA GLN A 162 -15.81 6.49 -18.22
C GLN A 162 -16.37 7.82 -18.73
N TYR A 163 -16.61 7.92 -20.04
CA TYR A 163 -17.24 9.08 -20.66
C TYR A 163 -18.65 9.32 -20.12
N GLU A 164 -19.51 8.30 -20.07
CA GLU A 164 -20.88 8.39 -19.53
C GLU A 164 -20.88 8.90 -18.07
N ILE A 165 -20.03 8.34 -17.21
CA ILE A 165 -19.93 8.75 -15.80
C ILE A 165 -19.50 10.20 -15.69
N ILE A 166 -18.43 10.61 -16.38
CA ILE A 166 -17.91 11.97 -16.30
C ILE A 166 -18.90 12.96 -16.91
N ALA A 167 -19.52 12.66 -18.05
CA ALA A 167 -20.54 13.52 -18.65
C ALA A 167 -21.75 13.73 -17.71
N ARG A 168 -22.15 12.69 -16.98
CA ARG A 168 -23.30 12.72 -16.06
C ARG A 168 -22.99 13.43 -14.74
N GLU A 169 -21.88 13.09 -14.10
CA GLU A 169 -21.58 13.50 -12.72
C GLU A 169 -20.59 14.67 -12.64
N TYR A 170 -19.70 14.80 -13.63
CA TYR A 170 -18.62 15.78 -13.66
C TYR A 170 -18.49 16.43 -15.06
N PRO A 171 -19.55 17.04 -15.63
CA PRO A 171 -19.58 17.46 -17.04
C PRO A 171 -18.46 18.45 -17.41
N LYS A 172 -18.00 19.27 -16.46
CA LYS A 172 -16.89 20.21 -16.66
C LYS A 172 -15.51 19.53 -16.73
N CYS A 173 -15.42 18.26 -16.34
CA CYS A 173 -14.20 17.48 -16.29
C CYS A 173 -14.00 16.59 -17.52
N LEU A 174 -14.83 16.68 -18.57
CA LEU A 174 -14.67 15.85 -19.78
C LEU A 174 -13.28 15.93 -20.43
N HIS A 175 -12.56 17.03 -20.22
CA HIS A 175 -11.20 17.20 -20.71
C HIS A 175 -10.20 16.19 -20.08
N VAL A 176 -10.46 15.67 -18.88
CA VAL A 176 -9.55 14.74 -18.18
C VAL A 176 -9.41 13.39 -18.89
N LEU A 177 -10.41 12.99 -19.68
CA LEU A 177 -10.36 11.77 -20.50
C LEU A 177 -9.28 11.81 -21.58
N LYS A 178 -8.80 13.02 -21.92
CA LYS A 178 -7.70 13.22 -22.87
C LYS A 178 -6.34 13.16 -22.20
N ILE A 179 -6.27 13.15 -20.87
CA ILE A 179 -5.02 13.09 -20.13
C ILE A 179 -4.44 11.68 -20.26
N GLN A 180 -3.20 11.60 -20.71
CA GLN A 180 -2.51 10.33 -20.84
C GLN A 180 -2.29 9.68 -19.47
N GLY A 181 -2.57 8.39 -19.38
CA GLY A 181 -2.48 7.66 -18.10
C GLY A 181 -3.62 7.96 -17.14
N PHE A 182 -4.73 8.56 -17.60
CA PHE A 182 -5.96 8.67 -16.81
C PHE A 182 -6.61 7.30 -16.58
N ALA A 183 -7.15 7.10 -15.38
CA ALA A 183 -7.96 5.96 -15.00
C ALA A 183 -9.10 6.43 -14.09
N LEU A 184 -10.28 5.86 -14.30
CA LEU A 184 -11.49 6.09 -13.51
C LEU A 184 -12.03 4.75 -13.02
N TYR A 185 -12.50 4.74 -11.77
CA TYR A 185 -13.14 3.60 -11.15
C TYR A 185 -14.51 4.01 -10.62
N ASP A 186 -15.47 3.11 -10.70
CA ASP A 186 -16.81 3.30 -10.15
C ASP A 186 -17.33 1.98 -9.59
N TYR A 187 -17.78 2.01 -8.34
CA TYR A 187 -18.23 0.82 -7.62
C TYR A 187 -19.63 0.35 -8.02
N LYS A 188 -20.42 1.20 -8.71
CA LYS A 188 -21.75 0.87 -9.23
C LYS A 188 -21.63 0.20 -10.59
N GLU A 189 -20.72 0.68 -11.44
CA GLU A 189 -20.49 0.11 -12.77
C GLU A 189 -19.64 -1.18 -12.72
N ASN A 190 -18.69 -1.29 -11.78
CA ASN A 190 -17.86 -2.49 -11.65
C ASN A 190 -17.72 -2.97 -10.20
N VAL A 191 -18.37 -4.11 -9.91
CA VAL A 191 -18.38 -4.74 -8.58
C VAL A 191 -17.01 -5.19 -8.09
N TYR A 192 -16.04 -5.41 -8.98
CA TYR A 192 -14.68 -5.73 -8.58
C TYR A 192 -14.03 -4.57 -7.83
N PHE A 193 -14.33 -3.31 -8.21
CA PHE A 193 -13.84 -2.14 -7.48
C PHE A 193 -14.44 -2.05 -6.07
N LEU A 194 -15.73 -2.35 -5.91
CA LEU A 194 -16.36 -2.46 -4.59
C LEU A 194 -15.68 -3.55 -3.74
N SER A 195 -15.36 -4.67 -4.38
CA SER A 195 -14.70 -5.81 -3.75
C SER A 195 -13.28 -5.47 -3.28
N VAL A 196 -12.54 -4.63 -4.02
CA VAL A 196 -11.26 -4.05 -3.55
C VAL A 196 -11.45 -3.29 -2.24
N GLY A 197 -12.43 -2.38 -2.18
CA GLY A 197 -12.71 -1.59 -0.98
C GLY A 197 -13.07 -2.46 0.24
N ILE A 198 -13.94 -3.45 0.05
CA ILE A 198 -14.32 -4.41 1.11
C ILE A 198 -13.12 -5.23 1.57
N LEU A 199 -12.34 -5.77 0.64
CA LEU A 199 -11.18 -6.60 0.96
C LEU A 199 -10.11 -5.80 1.73
N VAL A 200 -9.80 -4.58 1.29
CA VAL A 200 -8.88 -3.68 1.99
C VAL A 200 -9.39 -3.39 3.39
N PHE A 201 -10.66 -3.04 3.55
CA PHE A 201 -11.25 -2.75 4.86
C PHE A 201 -11.17 -3.96 5.80
N LEU A 202 -11.52 -5.16 5.34
CA LEU A 202 -11.41 -6.39 6.12
C LEU A 202 -9.96 -6.72 6.48
N ALA A 203 -9.02 -6.54 5.54
CA ALA A 203 -7.59 -6.75 5.79
C ALA A 203 -7.06 -5.79 6.88
N LEU A 204 -7.46 -4.51 6.84
CA LEU A 204 -7.11 -3.54 7.88
C LEU A 204 -7.66 -3.95 9.25
N LEU A 205 -8.92 -4.38 9.32
CA LEU A 205 -9.52 -4.83 10.58
C LEU A 205 -8.85 -6.08 11.14
N ILE A 206 -8.66 -7.10 10.30
CA ILE A 206 -8.13 -8.40 10.71
C ILE A 206 -6.64 -8.30 11.05
N TYR A 207 -5.81 -7.83 10.10
CA TYR A 207 -4.36 -7.78 10.28
C TYR A 207 -3.93 -6.61 11.17
N GLY A 208 -4.57 -5.45 11.04
CA GLY A 208 -4.36 -4.33 11.94
C GLY A 208 -4.76 -4.67 13.38
N GLY A 209 -5.93 -5.29 13.56
CA GLY A 209 -6.37 -5.81 14.87
C GLY A 209 -5.41 -6.83 15.45
N TYR A 210 -4.91 -7.76 14.63
CA TYR A 210 -3.90 -8.74 15.04
C TYR A 210 -2.58 -8.09 15.48
N MET A 211 -2.06 -7.12 14.72
CA MET A 211 -0.84 -6.38 15.09
C MET A 211 -1.02 -5.59 16.39
N ILE A 212 -2.17 -4.94 16.57
CA ILE A 212 -2.51 -4.24 17.81
C ILE A 212 -2.56 -5.22 18.99
N PHE A 213 -3.22 -6.37 18.82
CA PHE A 213 -3.27 -7.43 19.83
C PHE A 213 -1.87 -7.91 20.23
N LEU A 214 -1.01 -8.21 19.26
CA LEU A 214 0.38 -8.60 19.50
C LEU A 214 1.17 -7.51 20.24
N SER A 215 0.98 -6.25 19.85
CA SER A 215 1.63 -5.10 20.47
C SER A 215 1.24 -4.93 21.94
N ILE A 216 -0.06 -5.00 22.24
CA ILE A 216 -0.58 -4.90 23.62
C ILE A 216 -0.02 -6.03 24.48
N TYR A 217 -0.04 -7.27 23.99
CA TYR A 217 0.46 -8.42 24.73
C TYR A 217 1.98 -8.32 24.99
N THR A 218 2.74 -7.93 23.97
CA THR A 218 4.19 -7.71 24.07
C THR A 218 4.55 -6.67 25.15
N ASN A 219 3.77 -5.60 25.25
CA ASN A 219 4.04 -4.48 26.17
C ASN A 219 3.47 -4.67 27.58
N LYS A 220 2.69 -5.74 27.87
CA LYS A 220 2.25 -6.02 29.24
C LYS A 220 3.47 -6.26 30.13
N LYS A 221 3.65 -5.40 31.15
CA LYS A 221 4.63 -5.60 32.23
C LYS A 221 4.09 -6.65 33.20
N LYS A 222 4.95 -7.57 33.67
CA LYS A 222 4.63 -8.39 34.84
C LYS A 222 4.34 -7.46 36.01
N LYS A 223 3.11 -7.44 36.53
CA LYS A 223 2.86 -6.94 37.88
C LYS A 223 3.69 -7.83 38.81
N LYS A 224 4.75 -7.27 39.41
CA LYS A 224 5.42 -7.91 40.54
C LYS A 224 4.38 -7.99 41.65
N ASN A 225 3.88 -9.19 41.94
CA ASN A 225 3.23 -9.43 43.22
C ASN A 225 4.32 -9.24 44.27
N LYS A 226 4.19 -8.18 45.07
CA LYS A 226 4.93 -7.99 46.32
C LYS A 226 4.34 -8.93 47.37
#